data_AF-A0A947INC6-F1
#
_entry.id   AF-A0A947INC6-F1
#
_cell.length_a   1.000
_cell.length_b   1.000
_cell.length_c   1.000
_cell.angle_alpha   90.00
_cell.angle_beta   90.00
_cell.angle_gamma   90.00
#
_symmetry.space_group_name_H-M   'P 1'
#
loop_
_entity.id
_entity.type
_entity.pdbx_description
1 polymer ?
#
loop_
_entity_poly.entity_id
_entity_poly.type
_entity_poly.pdbx_seq_one_letter_code
_entity_poly.pdbx_strand_id
1 'polypeptide(L)'
;DTGLGFGNGGANLPARDLSGKRIPRVPKFEYNLGVSQRLDFNMDHALEIGADMSYSSGFYFLTQESELSKRDELYLANARMSYFYMPWDIEVTAFINNIEDKTYVDNSFVTDFGSALIANDNVRLYGLRLKWTYQ
;
A
#
# COMPACT_ATOMS: atom_id res chain seq x y z
N ASP A 1 -6.60 26.48 -14.59
CA ASP A 1 -8.02 26.85 -14.56
C ASP A 1 -8.90 25.94 -15.43
N THR A 2 -8.71 24.61 -15.42
CA THR A 2 -9.67 23.67 -16.06
C THR A 2 -9.79 22.30 -15.38
N GLY A 3 -8.98 21.96 -14.35
CA GLY A 3 -9.10 20.70 -13.61
C GLY A 3 -8.78 19.41 -14.39
N LEU A 4 -8.68 19.44 -15.72
CA LEU A 4 -8.53 18.23 -16.53
C LEU A 4 -7.15 17.59 -16.40
N GLY A 5 -7.13 16.28 -16.09
CA GLY A 5 -5.93 15.44 -16.03
C GLY A 5 -5.35 15.13 -17.42
N PHE A 6 -6.21 15.00 -18.43
CA PHE A 6 -5.86 14.91 -19.85
C PHE A 6 -6.96 15.61 -20.69
N GLY A 7 -6.56 16.57 -21.53
CA GLY A 7 -7.42 17.44 -22.38
C GLY A 7 -7.38 18.91 -21.94
N ASN A 8 -7.31 19.96 -22.77
CA ASN A 8 -7.14 20.12 -24.22
C ASN A 8 -5.92 21.04 -24.43
N GLY A 9 -4.76 20.44 -24.75
CA GLY A 9 -3.71 21.08 -25.53
C GLY A 9 -3.98 20.78 -27.00
N GLY A 10 -5.06 21.34 -27.54
CA GLY A 10 -5.43 21.14 -28.94
C GLY A 10 -4.25 21.54 -29.83
N ALA A 11 -4.21 21.02 -31.05
CA ALA A 11 -3.09 21.12 -32.00
C ALA A 11 -2.55 22.55 -32.28
N ASN A 12 -3.12 23.60 -31.69
CA ASN A 12 -2.76 25.01 -31.85
C ASN A 12 -2.60 25.80 -30.53
N LEU A 13 -2.54 25.16 -29.35
CA LEU A 13 -2.23 25.84 -28.08
C LEU A 13 -0.77 25.59 -27.66
N PRO A 14 -0.11 26.57 -27.02
CA PRO A 14 1.24 26.38 -26.51
C PRO A 14 1.27 25.25 -25.47
N ALA A 15 2.37 24.50 -25.44
CA ALA A 15 2.59 23.46 -24.45
C ALA A 15 2.44 24.03 -23.04
N ARG A 16 1.77 23.29 -22.15
CA ARG A 16 1.70 23.67 -20.73
C ARG A 16 3.11 23.60 -20.13
N ASP A 17 3.53 24.70 -19.53
CA ASP A 17 4.74 24.70 -18.72
C ASP A 17 4.47 23.93 -17.42
N LEU A 18 5.19 22.84 -17.23
CA LEU A 18 5.18 21.99 -16.03
C LEU A 18 6.53 22.03 -15.31
N SER A 19 7.40 22.97 -15.67
CA SER A 19 8.71 23.14 -15.04
C SER A 19 8.54 23.38 -13.54
N GLY A 20 9.32 22.65 -12.73
CA GLY A 20 9.26 22.74 -11.26
C GLY A 20 8.10 21.99 -10.61
N LYS A 21 7.21 21.34 -11.38
CA LYS A 21 6.14 20.50 -10.84
C LYS A 21 6.61 19.08 -10.53
N ARG A 22 6.01 18.47 -9.51
CA ARG A 22 6.27 17.06 -9.17
C ARG A 22 5.75 16.13 -10.26
N ILE A 23 6.51 15.06 -10.49
CA ILE A 23 6.05 13.93 -11.29
C ILE A 23 4.85 13.27 -10.58
N PRO A 24 3.71 13.06 -11.26
CA PRO A 24 2.54 12.43 -10.66
C PRO A 24 2.85 11.01 -10.18
N ARG A 25 2.19 10.58 -9.10
CA ARG A 25 2.32 9.23 -8.52
C ARG A 25 3.71 8.87 -8.01
N VAL A 26 4.57 9.87 -7.79
CA VAL A 26 5.91 9.68 -7.23
C VAL A 26 5.99 10.34 -5.84
N PRO A 27 6.08 9.54 -4.75
CA PRO A 27 6.37 10.09 -3.43
C PRO A 27 7.79 10.66 -3.39
N LYS A 28 8.02 11.64 -2.51
CA LYS A 28 9.39 12.20 -2.33
C LYS A 28 10.27 11.21 -1.57
N PHE A 29 9.66 10.49 -0.64
CA PHE A 29 10.32 9.51 0.19
C PHE A 29 9.39 8.35 0.48
N GLU A 30 9.96 7.15 0.44
CA GLU A 30 9.28 5.91 0.77
C GLU A 30 10.27 5.03 1.54
N TYR A 31 9.79 4.36 2.59
CA TYR A 31 10.57 3.38 3.32
C TYR A 31 9.72 2.17 3.68
N ASN A 32 10.38 1.02 3.74
CA ASN A 32 9.79 -0.23 4.16
C ASN A 32 10.76 -0.90 5.13
N LEU A 33 10.24 -1.41 6.25
CA LEU A 33 11.02 -2.10 7.27
C LEU A 33 10.27 -3.37 7.67
N GLY A 34 10.97 -4.50 7.71
CA GLY A 34 10.42 -5.77 8.17
C GLY A 34 11.36 -6.47 9.13
N VAL A 35 10.80 -7.08 10.17
CA VAL A 35 11.53 -7.92 11.12
C VAL A 35 10.80 -9.25 11.27
N SER A 36 11.58 -10.33 11.38
CA SER A 36 11.05 -11.66 11.66
C SER A 36 12.02 -12.43 12.54
N GLN A 37 11.49 -13.19 13.48
CA GLN A 37 12.25 -14.06 14.36
C GLN A 37 11.62 -15.44 14.38
N ARG A 38 12.45 -16.46 14.22
CA ARG A 38 12.08 -17.86 14.42
C ARG A 38 12.61 -18.36 15.76
N LEU A 39 11.78 -19.10 16.47
CA LEU A 39 12.06 -19.73 17.74
C LEU A 39 11.78 -21.23 17.58
N ASP A 40 12.84 -22.02 17.51
CA ASP A 40 12.73 -23.48 17.50
C ASP A 40 12.68 -23.98 18.95
N PHE A 41 11.56 -24.58 19.36
CA PHE A 41 11.40 -25.11 20.71
C PHE A 41 12.06 -26.47 20.85
N ASN A 42 11.91 -27.31 19.82
CA ASN A 42 12.56 -28.59 19.65
C ASN A 42 12.57 -28.98 18.16
N MET A 43 12.95 -30.21 17.85
CA MET A 43 13.03 -30.72 16.47
C MET A 43 11.67 -30.84 15.75
N ASP A 44 10.55 -30.82 16.48
CA ASP A 44 9.21 -31.01 15.92
C ASP A 44 8.38 -29.72 15.86
N HIS A 45 8.78 -28.70 16.62
CA HIS A 45 7.96 -27.50 16.86
C HIS A 45 8.76 -26.20 16.79
N ALA A 46 8.18 -25.22 16.09
CA ALA A 46 8.76 -23.90 15.99
C ALA A 46 7.67 -22.83 15.88
N LEU A 47 8.02 -21.62 16.30
CA LEU A 47 7.21 -20.42 16.16
C LEU A 47 7.99 -19.39 15.37
N GLU A 48 7.37 -18.78 14.38
CA GLU A 48 7.88 -17.60 13.70
C GLU A 48 6.95 -16.43 13.98
N ILE A 49 7.52 -15.30 14.39
CA ILE A 49 6.80 -14.04 14.50
C ILE A 49 7.42 -13.04 13.53
N GLY A 50 6.59 -12.22 12.91
CA GLY A 50 7.05 -11.18 12.00
C GLY A 50 6.15 -9.96 12.02
N ALA A 51 6.74 -8.81 11.77
CA ALA A 51 6.03 -7.56 11.58
C ALA A 51 6.72 -6.76 10.48
N ASP A 52 5.94 -5.99 9.73
CA ASP A 52 6.44 -5.10 8.71
C ASP A 52 5.69 -3.77 8.74
N MET A 53 6.36 -2.71 8.32
CA MET A 53 5.81 -1.39 8.17
C MET A 53 6.23 -0.78 6.84
N SER A 54 5.34 -0.01 6.26
CA SER A 54 5.55 0.75 5.03
C SER A 54 5.13 2.20 5.27
N TYR A 55 5.88 3.12 4.69
CA TYR A 55 5.59 4.54 4.75
C TYR A 55 5.85 5.19 3.40
N SER A 56 4.97 6.12 3.03
CA SER A 56 5.09 6.95 1.85
C SER A 56 4.77 8.40 2.20
N SER A 57 5.61 9.35 1.81
CA SER A 57 5.45 10.79 2.07
C SER A 57 4.29 11.44 1.30
N GLY A 58 3.47 10.66 0.60
CA GLY A 58 2.39 11.15 -0.25
C GLY A 58 2.83 11.70 -1.62
N PHE A 59 1.87 11.76 -2.53
CA PHE A 59 2.08 12.18 -3.92
C PHE A 59 0.81 12.80 -4.51
N TYR A 60 0.98 13.54 -5.61
CA TYR A 60 -0.14 14.06 -6.40
C TYR A 60 -0.48 13.09 -7.52
N PHE A 61 -1.77 12.90 -7.79
CA PHE A 61 -2.20 12.06 -8.91
C PHE A 61 -2.11 12.80 -10.26
N LEU A 62 -2.01 14.14 -10.24
CA LEU A 62 -1.95 14.99 -11.42
C LEU A 62 -0.73 15.93 -11.37
N THR A 63 -0.25 16.35 -12.54
CA THR A 63 0.86 17.31 -12.71
C THR A 63 0.54 18.72 -12.21
N GLN A 64 -0.74 19.00 -11.95
CA GLN A 64 -1.24 20.27 -11.44
C GLN A 64 -0.98 20.47 -9.95
N GLU A 65 -0.59 19.41 -9.24
CA GLU A 65 -0.41 19.43 -7.77
C GLU A 65 -1.69 19.90 -7.04
N SER A 66 -2.85 19.45 -7.51
CA SER A 66 -4.12 19.77 -6.87
C SER A 66 -4.27 19.01 -5.56
N GLU A 67 -4.57 19.73 -4.47
CA GLU A 67 -4.91 19.12 -3.17
C GLU A 67 -6.17 18.24 -3.24
N LEU A 68 -7.07 18.49 -4.19
CA LEU A 68 -8.25 17.66 -4.44
C LEU A 68 -7.90 16.31 -5.09
N SER A 69 -6.65 16.12 -5.49
CA SER A 69 -6.19 14.94 -6.22
C SER A 69 -4.78 14.56 -5.75
N LYS A 70 -4.70 14.20 -4.48
CA LYS A 70 -3.47 13.84 -3.77
C LYS A 70 -3.70 12.61 -2.89
N ARG A 71 -2.67 11.79 -2.72
CA ARG A 71 -2.56 10.84 -1.61
C ARG A 71 -1.67 11.47 -0.56
N ASP A 72 -2.21 11.66 0.64
CA ASP A 72 -1.45 12.15 1.78
C ASP A 72 -0.42 11.11 2.26
N GLU A 73 0.35 11.51 3.26
CA GLU A 73 1.28 10.62 3.94
C GLU A 73 0.55 9.34 4.41
N LEU A 74 1.14 8.21 4.07
CA LEU A 74 0.60 6.89 4.38
C LEU A 74 1.61 6.14 5.21
N TYR A 75 1.16 5.57 6.32
CA TYR A 75 1.90 4.63 7.15
C TYR A 75 1.00 3.42 7.39
N LEU A 76 1.50 2.22 7.11
CA LEU A 76 0.80 0.96 7.31
C LEU A 76 1.73 -0.02 8.01
N ALA A 77 1.24 -0.70 9.04
CA ALA A 77 1.91 -1.83 9.66
C ALA A 77 1.09 -3.12 9.55
N ASN A 78 1.80 -4.24 9.51
CA ASN A 78 1.25 -5.58 9.45
C ASN A 78 2.01 -6.48 10.44
N ALA A 79 1.37 -7.55 10.88
CA ALA A 79 2.00 -8.55 11.75
C ALA A 79 1.49 -9.95 11.43
N ARG A 80 2.35 -10.94 11.67
CA ARG A 80 2.06 -12.37 11.47
C ARG A 80 2.74 -13.22 12.52
N MET A 81 2.12 -14.36 12.78
CA MET A 81 2.65 -15.41 13.63
C MET A 81 2.35 -16.76 13.00
N SER A 82 3.39 -17.53 12.68
CA SER A 82 3.30 -18.88 12.13
C SER A 82 3.78 -19.90 13.15
N TYR A 83 2.96 -20.93 13.40
CA TYR A 83 3.35 -22.11 14.15
C TYR A 83 3.59 -23.27 13.19
N PHE A 84 4.71 -23.97 13.39
CA PHE A 84 5.13 -25.09 12.57
C PHE A 84 5.11 -26.38 13.38
N TYR A 85 4.51 -27.42 12.81
CA TYR A 85 4.58 -28.79 13.29
C TYR A 85 5.23 -29.67 12.22
N MET A 86 6.54 -29.93 12.39
CA MET A 86 7.38 -30.60 11.40
C MET A 86 6.96 -32.05 11.10
N PRO A 87 6.51 -32.89 12.07
CA PRO A 87 6.18 -34.28 11.79
C PRO A 87 5.12 -34.49 10.70
N TRP A 88 4.19 -33.55 10.56
CA TRP A 88 3.12 -33.59 9.55
C TRP A 88 3.24 -32.48 8.50
N ASP A 89 4.34 -31.72 8.51
CA ASP A 89 4.56 -30.52 7.70
C ASP A 89 3.33 -29.57 7.68
N ILE A 90 2.84 -29.27 8.88
CA ILE A 90 1.72 -28.35 9.09
C ILE A 90 2.24 -26.98 9.51
N GLU A 91 1.73 -25.94 8.88
CA GLU A 91 1.93 -24.55 9.27
C GLU A 91 0.58 -23.87 9.50
N VAL A 92 0.42 -23.27 10.67
CA VAL A 92 -0.74 -22.46 11.03
C VAL A 92 -0.28 -21.02 11.22
N THR A 93 -0.75 -20.12 10.37
CA THR A 93 -0.43 -18.69 10.44
C THR A 93 -1.65 -17.88 10.85
N ALA A 94 -1.49 -17.03 11.86
CA ALA A 94 -2.37 -15.92 12.12
C ALA A 94 -1.74 -14.63 11.62
N PHE A 95 -2.52 -13.75 11.00
CA PHE A 95 -2.01 -12.46 10.51
C PHE A 95 -3.03 -11.34 10.69
N ILE A 96 -2.49 -10.13 10.77
CA ILE A 96 -3.23 -8.87 10.72
C ILE A 96 -2.55 -7.95 9.70
N ASN A 97 -3.34 -7.43 8.76
CA ASN A 97 -2.91 -6.41 7.81
C ASN A 97 -3.55 -5.07 8.17
N ASN A 98 -2.84 -3.98 7.90
CA ASN A 98 -3.26 -2.61 8.19
C ASN A 98 -3.73 -2.46 9.65
N ILE A 99 -2.79 -2.68 10.57
CA ILE A 99 -3.04 -2.62 12.03
C ILE A 99 -3.65 -1.27 12.42
N GLU A 100 -3.31 -0.18 11.74
CA GLU A 100 -3.78 1.17 12.03
C GLU A 100 -5.21 1.45 11.54
N ASP A 101 -5.81 0.59 10.73
CA ASP A 101 -7.11 0.81 10.05
C ASP A 101 -7.14 2.08 9.20
N LYS A 102 -6.04 2.31 8.47
CA LYS A 102 -5.90 3.47 7.60
C LYS A 102 -6.71 3.26 6.33
N THR A 103 -7.64 4.18 6.08
CA THR A 103 -8.24 4.38 4.75
C THR A 103 -7.49 5.50 4.05
N TYR A 104 -7.08 5.29 2.81
CA TYR A 104 -6.36 6.25 1.98
C TYR A 104 -6.88 6.21 0.55
N VAL A 105 -6.68 7.31 -0.18
CA VAL A 105 -7.05 7.40 -1.60
C VAL A 105 -6.08 6.55 -2.40
N ASP A 106 -6.55 5.43 -2.95
CA ASP A 106 -5.73 4.61 -3.82
C ASP A 106 -5.64 5.19 -5.24
N ASN A 107 -6.74 5.74 -5.74
CA ASN A 107 -6.76 6.33 -7.07
C ASN A 107 -7.64 7.58 -7.15
N SER A 108 -7.31 8.47 -8.07
CA SER A 108 -8.10 9.65 -8.38
C SER A 108 -8.34 9.73 -9.88
N PHE A 109 -9.62 9.80 -10.26
CA PHE A 109 -10.05 10.04 -11.63
C PHE A 109 -10.68 11.42 -11.72
N VAL A 110 -10.09 12.30 -12.53
CA VAL A 110 -10.62 13.65 -12.72
C VAL A 110 -11.35 13.73 -14.05
N THR A 111 -12.60 14.17 -13.99
CA THR A 111 -13.53 14.33 -15.12
C THR A 111 -13.94 15.80 -15.26
N ASP A 112 -14.58 16.16 -16.36
CA ASP A 112 -15.14 17.51 -16.58
C ASP A 112 -16.17 17.92 -15.51
N PHE A 113 -16.76 16.95 -14.80
CA PHE A 113 -17.79 17.17 -13.78
C PHE A 113 -17.27 17.07 -12.34
N GLY A 114 -15.96 16.86 -12.16
CA GLY A 114 -15.33 16.75 -10.84
C GLY A 114 -14.39 15.55 -10.71
N SER A 115 -13.89 15.34 -9.50
CA SER A 115 -12.93 14.27 -9.16
C SER A 115 -13.62 13.12 -8.44
N ALA A 116 -13.40 11.90 -8.91
CA ALA A 116 -13.78 10.67 -8.22
C ALA A 116 -12.54 10.08 -7.53
N LEU A 117 -12.60 9.96 -6.20
CA LEU A 117 -11.56 9.33 -5.39
C LEU A 117 -11.97 7.89 -5.08
N ILE A 118 -11.05 6.96 -5.27
CA ILE A 118 -11.22 5.54 -4.95
C ILE A 118 -10.39 5.26 -3.70
N ALA A 119 -11.05 4.71 -2.67
CA ALA A 119 -10.39 4.27 -1.45
C ALA A 119 -9.58 2.98 -1.68
N ASN A 120 -8.64 2.71 -0.80
CA ASN A 120 -7.86 1.48 -0.81
C ASN A 120 -8.69 0.23 -0.47
N ASP A 121 -8.31 -0.88 -1.09
CA ASP A 121 -8.88 -2.20 -0.77
C ASP A 121 -8.21 -2.85 0.44
N ASN A 122 -7.05 -2.33 0.86
CA ASN A 122 -6.31 -2.84 2.01
C ASN A 122 -6.89 -2.32 3.34
N VAL A 123 -8.09 -2.76 3.69
CA VAL A 123 -8.71 -2.50 5.00
C VAL A 123 -8.02 -3.29 6.11
N ARG A 124 -8.27 -2.94 7.38
CA ARG A 124 -7.80 -3.76 8.50
C ARG A 124 -8.37 -5.18 8.37
N LEU A 125 -7.50 -6.16 8.14
CA LEU A 125 -7.89 -7.53 7.86
C LEU A 125 -7.18 -8.48 8.82
N TYR A 126 -7.96 -9.32 9.49
CA TYR A 126 -7.48 -10.43 10.30
C TYR A 126 -7.72 -11.73 9.56
N GLY A 127 -6.77 -12.66 9.62
CA GLY A 127 -6.93 -13.94 8.96
C GLY A 127 -6.15 -15.07 9.59
N LEU A 128 -6.61 -16.27 9.29
CA LEU A 128 -5.94 -17.53 9.60
C LEU A 128 -5.62 -18.24 8.28
N ARG A 129 -4.45 -18.84 8.22
CA ARG A 129 -4.00 -19.65 7.09
C ARG A 129 -3.51 -20.98 7.63
N LEU A 130 -3.99 -22.07 7.03
CA LEU A 130 -3.48 -23.41 7.25
C LEU A 130 -2.78 -23.85 5.97
N LYS A 131 -1.53 -24.29 6.11
CA LYS A 131 -0.79 -24.98 5.06
C LYS A 131 -0.45 -26.37 5.56
N TRP A 132 -0.70 -27.35 4.72
CA TRP A 132 -0.36 -28.74 4.98
C TRP A 132 0.22 -29.33 3.71
N THR A 133 1.44 -29.84 3.79
CA THR A 133 2.07 -30.57 2.69
C THR A 133 1.98 -32.06 2.96
N TYR A 134 1.42 -32.81 2.02
CA TYR A 134 1.40 -34.27 2.04
C TYR A 134 2.34 -34.80 0.93
N GLN A 135 3.00 -35.93 1.19
CA GLN A 135 3.77 -36.68 0.20
C GLN A 135 2.96 -37.81 -0.39
#